data_AF-A0A8T4H7I1-F1
#
_entry.id   AF-A0A8T4H7I1-F1
#
_cell.length_a   1.000
_cell.length_b   1.000
_cell.length_c   1.000
_cell.angle_alpha   90.00
_cell.angle_beta   90.00
_cell.angle_gamma   90.00
#
_symmetry.space_group_name_H-M   'P 1'
#
loop_
_entity.id
_entity.type
_entity.pdbx_description
1 polymer ?
#
loop_
_entity_poly.entity_id
_entity_poly.type
_entity_poly.pdbx_seq_one_letter_code
_entity_poly.pdbx_strand_id
1 'polypeptide(L)'
;MNFLAQGLVFVAFILPSLSVAQELTMPHYGEGEPSVKQHYNTTTLPDGEVVPWFLFPEVVISKKRIWTSEDARKQYFRLKYNVLKVLPYAIFAQKRYEQLDRDLAVTSDKKLQKKLVNDCESEIKTMFNKEIKNMTVSQGKILIKLVDRQTGHSSFEMVKEMKGGLTAFFYQGVARVFGHNLKSTYDPKQDFEIENIIRGFEKSRNAQGIY
;
A
#
# COMPACT_ATOMS: atom_id res chain seq x y z
N MET A 1 44.55 -56.37 40.34
CA MET A 1 44.45 -55.60 41.60
C MET A 1 44.19 -54.14 41.23
N ASN A 2 43.03 -53.64 41.67
CA ASN A 2 42.62 -52.25 41.91
C ASN A 2 42.82 -51.17 40.84
N PHE A 3 41.97 -50.15 40.69
CA PHE A 3 40.54 -49.86 40.86
C PHE A 3 40.44 -48.36 40.46
N LEU A 4 39.28 -47.94 39.96
CA LEU A 4 38.77 -46.56 39.92
C LEU A 4 39.15 -45.65 38.73
N ALA A 5 38.14 -45.55 37.86
CA ALA A 5 37.79 -44.40 37.05
C ALA A 5 37.65 -43.09 37.84
N GLN A 6 37.89 -41.97 37.15
CA GLN A 6 37.34 -40.60 37.30
C GLN A 6 38.32 -39.70 36.54
N GLY A 7 37.98 -38.78 35.63
CA GLY A 7 36.74 -38.16 35.21
C GLY A 7 37.19 -36.92 34.44
N LEU A 8 36.79 -36.82 33.17
CA LEU A 8 37.23 -35.85 32.19
C LEU A 8 36.54 -34.50 32.45
N VAL A 9 37.29 -33.41 32.65
CA VAL A 9 36.73 -32.05 32.68
C VAL A 9 37.58 -31.14 31.80
N PHE A 10 37.21 -31.03 30.53
CA PHE A 10 37.67 -29.97 29.64
C PHE A 10 36.73 -28.78 29.82
N VAL A 11 37.18 -27.74 30.54
CA VAL A 11 36.46 -26.46 30.60
C VAL A 11 36.77 -25.68 29.33
N ALA A 12 35.89 -25.76 28.34
CA ALA A 12 35.93 -24.89 27.17
C ALA A 12 35.43 -23.50 27.57
N PHE A 13 36.35 -22.56 27.76
CA PHE A 13 36.03 -21.14 27.93
C PHE A 13 35.58 -20.57 26.57
N ILE A 14 34.27 -20.48 26.36
CA ILE A 14 33.71 -19.72 25.23
C ILE A 14 33.86 -18.24 25.59
N LEU A 15 34.94 -17.62 25.12
CA LEU A 15 35.07 -16.16 25.13
C LEU A 15 34.10 -15.60 24.07
N PRO A 16 33.04 -14.87 24.44
CA PRO A 16 32.29 -14.10 23.46
C PRO A 16 33.24 -13.01 22.95
N SER A 17 33.58 -13.07 21.67
CA SER A 17 34.19 -11.93 20.98
C SER A 17 33.18 -10.77 21.03
N LEU A 18 33.37 -9.87 21.99
CA LEU A 18 32.72 -8.57 22.02
C LEU A 18 33.21 -7.81 20.79
N SER A 19 32.47 -7.90 19.68
CA SER A 19 32.60 -6.97 18.57
C SER A 19 32.19 -5.60 19.08
N VAL A 20 33.18 -4.76 19.41
CA VAL A 20 32.95 -3.37 19.74
C VAL A 20 32.51 -2.66 18.47
N ALA A 21 31.24 -2.26 18.40
CA ALA A 21 30.73 -1.43 17.32
C ALA A 21 31.43 -0.06 17.37
N GLN A 22 31.91 0.43 16.23
CA GLN A 22 32.51 1.76 16.13
C GLN A 22 31.42 2.83 16.35
N GLU A 23 31.66 3.76 17.27
CA GLU A 23 30.74 4.88 17.52
C GLU A 23 30.72 5.82 16.31
N LEU A 24 29.54 6.06 15.76
CA LEU A 24 29.37 7.02 14.66
C LEU A 24 29.29 8.44 15.25
N THR A 25 30.39 9.17 15.22
CA THR A 25 30.40 10.61 15.56
C THR A 25 29.82 11.42 14.41
N MET A 26 28.69 12.10 14.62
CA MET A 26 28.24 13.11 13.65
C MET A 26 29.27 14.24 13.55
N PRO A 27 29.46 14.86 12.38
CA PRO A 27 30.38 15.98 12.24
C PRO A 27 29.94 17.11 13.18
N HIS A 28 30.81 17.41 14.15
CA HIS A 28 30.60 18.48 15.13
C HIS A 28 31.08 19.80 14.53
N TYR A 29 30.21 20.81 14.52
CA TYR A 29 30.55 22.17 14.13
C TYR A 29 30.51 23.05 15.39
N GLY A 30 31.70 23.35 15.94
CA GLY A 30 31.87 24.16 17.15
C GLY A 30 32.87 23.53 18.14
N GLU A 31 33.11 24.16 19.29
CA GLU A 31 33.92 23.60 20.38
C GLU A 31 33.04 22.72 21.30
N GLY A 32 33.51 21.52 21.67
CA GLY A 32 32.85 20.60 22.62
C GLY A 32 32.91 19.13 22.23
N GLU A 33 32.70 18.23 23.20
CA GLU A 33 32.62 16.77 22.99
C GLU A 33 31.25 16.38 22.36
N PRO A 34 31.22 15.53 21.32
CA PRO A 34 29.98 15.16 20.64
C PRO A 34 29.09 14.30 21.55
N SER A 35 27.90 14.81 21.88
CA SER A 35 26.89 14.01 22.59
C SER A 35 26.41 12.85 21.71
N VAL A 36 26.71 11.61 22.10
CA VAL A 36 26.18 10.41 21.42
C VAL A 36 24.68 10.30 21.68
N LYS A 37 23.85 10.53 20.64
CA LYS A 37 22.39 10.55 20.79
C LYS A 37 21.72 9.20 20.52
N GLN A 38 22.25 8.34 19.64
CA GLN A 38 21.59 7.09 19.24
C GLN A 38 22.57 6.01 18.75
N HIS A 39 22.19 4.74 18.94
CA HIS A 39 22.88 3.55 18.43
C HIS A 39 22.04 2.93 17.29
N TYR A 40 22.69 2.54 16.19
CA TYR A 40 22.04 1.86 15.06
C TYR A 40 22.66 0.47 14.84
N ASN A 41 21.85 -0.49 14.38
CA ASN A 41 22.35 -1.78 13.93
C ASN A 41 23.18 -1.59 12.66
N THR A 42 24.20 -2.40 12.42
CA THR A 42 25.06 -2.31 11.22
C THR A 42 24.87 -3.53 10.31
N THR A 43 25.20 -3.37 9.03
CA THR A 43 25.32 -4.48 8.07
C THR A 43 26.65 -4.35 7.33
N THR A 44 27.25 -5.47 6.97
CA THR A 44 28.47 -5.51 6.15
C THR A 44 28.09 -5.70 4.68
N LEU A 45 28.61 -4.85 3.81
CA LEU A 45 28.46 -4.94 2.36
C LEU A 45 29.39 -6.05 1.80
N PRO A 46 29.15 -6.56 0.58
CA PRO A 46 29.97 -7.61 -0.04
C PRO A 46 31.46 -7.25 -0.21
N ASP A 47 31.79 -5.97 -0.20
CA ASP A 47 33.16 -5.42 -0.24
C ASP A 47 33.82 -5.32 1.15
N GLY A 48 33.11 -5.68 2.21
CA GLY A 48 33.59 -5.63 3.59
C GLY A 48 33.32 -4.31 4.31
N GLU A 49 32.70 -3.32 3.66
CA GLU A 49 32.37 -2.04 4.29
C GLU A 49 31.21 -2.20 5.30
N VAL A 50 31.38 -1.70 6.52
CA VAL A 50 30.36 -1.75 7.57
C VAL A 50 29.54 -0.46 7.53
N VAL A 51 28.26 -0.58 7.19
CA VAL A 51 27.34 0.55 7.09
C VAL A 51 26.24 0.46 8.15
N PRO A 52 25.83 1.57 8.78
CA PRO A 52 24.68 1.58 9.67
C PRO A 52 23.41 1.30 8.87
N TRP A 53 22.59 0.39 9.38
CA TRP A 53 21.25 0.11 8.91
C TRP A 53 20.24 0.90 9.77
N PHE A 54 19.52 1.80 9.12
CA PHE A 54 18.42 2.52 9.74
C PHE A 54 17.28 2.69 8.74
N LEU A 55 16.06 2.66 9.26
CA LEU A 55 14.87 2.96 8.48
C LEU A 55 14.84 4.47 8.22
N PHE A 56 15.05 4.88 6.98
CA PHE A 56 14.79 6.25 6.59
C PHE A 56 13.27 6.49 6.66
N PRO A 57 12.79 7.46 7.46
CA PRO A 57 11.41 7.88 7.32
C PRO A 57 11.20 8.42 5.91
N GLU A 58 10.05 8.13 5.29
CA GLU A 58 9.70 8.68 3.98
C GLU A 58 9.70 10.21 4.06
N VAL A 59 10.68 10.86 3.42
CA VAL A 59 10.74 12.32 3.35
C VAL A 59 9.79 12.80 2.26
N VAL A 60 8.65 13.35 2.68
CA VAL A 60 7.67 13.91 1.76
C VAL A 60 8.04 15.35 1.40
N ILE A 61 8.60 15.55 0.21
CA ILE A 61 8.76 16.89 -0.36
C ILE A 61 7.41 17.33 -0.92
N SER A 62 6.77 18.29 -0.26
CA SER A 62 5.52 18.90 -0.75
C SER A 62 5.75 20.34 -1.16
N LYS A 63 5.35 20.70 -2.39
CA LYS A 63 5.36 22.08 -2.86
C LYS A 63 3.98 22.68 -2.65
N LYS A 64 3.91 23.89 -2.08
CA LYS A 64 2.65 24.65 -2.01
C LYS A 64 2.16 24.87 -3.45
N ARG A 65 0.94 24.39 -3.76
CA ARG A 65 0.37 24.54 -5.11
C ARG A 65 0.06 26.01 -5.38
N ILE A 66 0.60 26.52 -6.48
CA ILE A 66 0.32 27.86 -7.01
C ILE A 66 -0.63 27.68 -8.19
N TRP A 67 -1.76 28.39 -8.17
CA TRP A 67 -2.79 28.29 -9.20
C TRP A 67 -2.48 29.23 -10.36
N THR A 68 -2.52 28.71 -11.59
CA THR A 68 -2.36 29.53 -12.80
C THR A 68 -3.60 30.41 -13.07
N SER A 69 -4.78 29.95 -12.66
CA SER A 69 -6.07 30.62 -12.85
C SER A 69 -7.10 30.13 -11.81
N GLU A 70 -8.13 30.95 -11.55
CA GLU A 70 -9.26 30.58 -10.70
C GLU A 70 -10.05 29.39 -11.28
N ASP A 71 -10.10 29.23 -12.60
CA ASP A 71 -10.77 28.10 -13.22
C ASP A 71 -10.01 26.80 -13.01
N ALA A 72 -8.67 26.83 -13.08
CA ALA A 72 -7.82 25.68 -12.74
C ALA A 72 -8.00 25.29 -11.27
N ARG A 73 -8.14 26.27 -10.38
CA ARG A 73 -8.44 26.04 -8.96
C ARG A 73 -9.79 25.32 -8.78
N LYS A 74 -10.85 25.81 -9.44
CA LYS A 74 -12.19 25.20 -9.39
C LYS A 74 -12.19 23.77 -9.95
N GLN A 75 -11.52 23.53 -11.07
CA GLN A 75 -11.42 22.19 -11.68
C GLN A 75 -10.77 21.19 -10.73
N TYR A 76 -9.65 21.57 -10.11
CA TYR A 76 -8.99 20.72 -9.12
C TYR A 76 -9.89 20.41 -7.92
N PHE A 77 -10.59 21.40 -7.35
CA PHE A 77 -11.46 21.15 -6.20
C PHE A 77 -12.66 20.25 -6.56
N ARG A 78 -13.20 20.36 -7.78
CA ARG A 78 -14.20 19.42 -8.29
C ARG A 78 -13.64 18.01 -8.40
N LEU A 79 -12.42 17.86 -8.93
CA LEU A 79 -11.74 16.56 -8.99
C LEU A 79 -11.51 15.99 -7.59
N LYS A 80 -10.93 16.78 -6.69
CA LYS A 80 -10.70 16.41 -5.28
C LYS A 80 -11.96 15.95 -4.59
N TYR A 81 -13.06 16.70 -4.74
CA TYR A 81 -14.35 16.31 -4.20
C TYR A 81 -14.80 14.95 -4.74
N ASN A 82 -14.75 14.75 -6.06
CA ASN A 82 -15.16 13.49 -6.68
C ASN A 82 -14.31 12.31 -6.23
N VAL A 83 -12.98 12.48 -6.16
CA VAL A 83 -12.04 11.43 -5.67
C VAL A 83 -12.37 11.05 -4.23
N LEU A 84 -12.48 12.04 -3.34
CA LEU A 84 -12.77 11.77 -1.93
C LEU A 84 -14.15 11.13 -1.72
N LYS A 85 -15.13 11.49 -2.55
CA LYS A 85 -16.47 10.90 -2.49
C LYS A 85 -16.46 9.42 -2.87
N VAL A 86 -15.65 9.01 -3.85
CA VAL A 86 -15.64 7.62 -4.32
C VAL A 86 -14.61 6.72 -3.62
N LEU A 87 -13.63 7.32 -2.95
CA LEU A 87 -12.54 6.60 -2.28
C LEU A 87 -13.01 5.54 -1.27
N PRO A 88 -14.03 5.75 -0.41
CA PRO A 88 -14.48 4.74 0.54
C PRO A 88 -14.94 3.43 -0.12
N TYR A 89 -15.55 3.51 -1.31
CA TYR A 89 -16.03 2.33 -2.04
C TYR A 89 -14.87 1.55 -2.67
N ALA A 90 -13.84 2.26 -3.14
CA ALA A 90 -12.61 1.63 -3.61
C ALA A 90 -11.93 0.88 -2.46
N ILE A 91 -11.76 1.53 -1.30
CA ILE A 91 -11.17 0.92 -0.10
C ILE A 91 -11.96 -0.31 0.34
N PHE A 92 -13.29 -0.25 0.29
CA PHE A 92 -14.14 -1.40 0.59
C PHE A 92 -13.82 -2.57 -0.36
N ALA A 93 -13.81 -2.32 -1.67
CA ALA A 93 -13.47 -3.33 -2.66
C ALA A 93 -12.09 -3.93 -2.35
N GLN A 94 -11.06 -3.09 -2.18
CA GLN A 94 -9.71 -3.52 -1.80
C GLN A 94 -9.71 -4.49 -0.62
N LYS A 95 -10.37 -4.12 0.49
CA LYS A 95 -10.46 -4.98 1.67
C LYS A 95 -11.12 -6.34 1.39
N ARG A 96 -12.14 -6.38 0.53
CA ARG A 96 -12.80 -7.63 0.11
C ARG A 96 -11.89 -8.48 -0.76
N TYR A 97 -11.13 -7.88 -1.68
CA TYR A 97 -10.12 -8.59 -2.47
C TYR A 97 -8.99 -9.15 -1.61
N GLU A 98 -8.45 -8.36 -0.70
CA GLU A 98 -7.41 -8.83 0.23
C GLU A 98 -7.90 -9.97 1.12
N GLN A 99 -9.16 -9.92 1.56
CA GLN A 99 -9.76 -11.03 2.30
C GLN A 99 -9.91 -12.27 1.41
N LEU A 100 -10.39 -12.12 0.18
CA LEU A 100 -10.51 -13.21 -0.77
C LEU A 100 -9.15 -13.87 -1.04
N ASP A 101 -8.09 -13.09 -1.25
CA ASP A 101 -6.74 -13.62 -1.46
C ASP A 101 -6.25 -14.43 -0.25
N ARG A 102 -6.52 -13.96 0.99
CA ARG A 102 -6.22 -14.72 2.21
C ARG A 102 -7.02 -16.02 2.30
N ASP A 103 -8.32 -15.98 2.01
CA ASP A 103 -9.20 -17.14 2.08
C ASP A 103 -8.83 -18.20 1.03
N LEU A 104 -8.42 -17.76 -0.16
CA LEU A 104 -7.93 -18.64 -1.22
C LEU A 104 -6.57 -19.28 -0.89
N ALA A 105 -5.69 -18.57 -0.17
CA ALA A 105 -4.40 -19.11 0.25
C ALA A 105 -4.51 -20.28 1.24
N VAL A 106 -5.56 -20.32 2.06
CA VAL A 106 -5.79 -21.39 3.05
C VAL A 106 -6.72 -22.50 2.54
N THR A 107 -7.51 -22.23 1.51
CA THR A 107 -8.50 -23.19 0.98
C THR A 107 -7.88 -24.05 -0.11
N SER A 108 -7.90 -25.37 0.06
CA SER A 108 -7.46 -26.33 -0.97
C SER A 108 -8.57 -26.83 -1.89
N ASP A 109 -9.83 -26.82 -1.44
CA ASP A 109 -10.97 -27.27 -2.24
C ASP A 109 -11.34 -26.26 -3.34
N LYS A 110 -11.18 -26.67 -4.60
CA LYS A 110 -11.51 -25.86 -5.79
C LYS A 110 -12.97 -25.42 -5.83
N LYS A 111 -13.91 -26.24 -5.34
CA LYS A 111 -15.34 -25.88 -5.34
C LYS A 111 -15.59 -24.74 -4.35
N LEU A 112 -15.00 -24.82 -3.17
CA LEU A 112 -15.09 -23.78 -2.16
C LEU A 112 -14.37 -22.50 -2.60
N GLN A 113 -13.19 -22.60 -3.21
CA GLN A 113 -12.50 -21.44 -3.80
C GLN A 113 -13.38 -20.70 -4.82
N LYS A 114 -14.02 -21.43 -5.74
CA LYS A 114 -14.94 -20.83 -6.72
C LYS A 114 -16.13 -20.15 -6.06
N LYS A 115 -16.68 -20.76 -4.98
CA LYS A 115 -17.76 -20.16 -4.21
C LYS A 115 -17.32 -18.83 -3.57
N LEU A 116 -16.15 -18.79 -2.93
CA LEU A 116 -15.60 -17.57 -2.33
C LEU A 116 -15.44 -16.44 -3.35
N VAL A 117 -14.93 -16.76 -4.54
CA VAL A 117 -14.78 -15.81 -5.66
C VAL A 117 -16.16 -15.27 -6.07
N ASN A 118 -17.14 -16.15 -6.29
CA ASN A 118 -18.48 -15.74 -6.70
C ASN A 118 -19.19 -14.89 -5.63
N ASP A 119 -19.04 -15.26 -4.36
CA ASP A 119 -19.63 -14.53 -3.23
C ASP A 119 -19.04 -13.12 -3.13
N CYS A 120 -17.70 -13.00 -3.26
CA CYS A 120 -17.00 -11.71 -3.31
C CYS A 120 -17.44 -10.87 -4.52
N GLU A 121 -17.53 -11.49 -5.70
CA GLU A 121 -17.98 -10.83 -6.93
C GLU A 121 -19.40 -10.27 -6.77
N SER A 122 -20.31 -11.06 -6.22
CA SER A 122 -21.72 -10.70 -6.00
C SER A 122 -21.85 -9.55 -5.00
N GLU A 123 -21.09 -9.59 -3.91
CA GLU A 123 -21.07 -8.55 -2.88
C GLU A 123 -20.62 -7.20 -3.47
N ILE A 124 -19.52 -7.23 -4.23
CA ILE A 124 -18.99 -6.06 -4.92
C ILE A 124 -20.03 -5.55 -5.94
N LYS A 125 -20.56 -6.40 -6.83
CA LYS A 125 -21.58 -5.98 -7.82
C LYS A 125 -22.80 -5.35 -7.17
N THR A 126 -23.28 -5.91 -6.06
CA THR A 126 -24.47 -5.44 -5.35
C THR A 126 -24.24 -4.05 -4.76
N MET A 127 -23.13 -3.86 -4.04
CA MET A 127 -22.77 -2.56 -3.48
C MET A 127 -22.65 -1.50 -4.59
N PHE A 128 -21.92 -1.82 -5.66
CA PHE A 128 -21.70 -0.88 -6.75
C PHE A 128 -22.98 -0.55 -7.54
N ASN A 129 -23.85 -1.52 -7.80
CA ASN A 129 -25.13 -1.26 -8.48
C ASN A 129 -26.01 -0.26 -7.74
N LYS A 130 -25.99 -0.32 -6.40
CA LYS A 130 -26.74 0.61 -5.55
C LYS A 130 -26.14 2.01 -5.65
N GLU A 131 -24.82 2.12 -5.60
CA GLU A 131 -24.13 3.40 -5.50
C GLU A 131 -23.95 4.10 -6.86
N ILE A 132 -23.68 3.36 -7.94
CA ILE A 132 -23.49 3.90 -9.31
C ILE A 132 -24.67 4.75 -9.76
N LYS A 133 -25.91 4.37 -9.39
CA LYS A 133 -27.12 5.13 -9.73
C LYS A 133 -27.14 6.55 -9.15
N ASN A 134 -26.45 6.75 -8.02
CA ASN A 134 -26.39 8.03 -7.30
C ASN A 134 -25.13 8.83 -7.61
N MET A 135 -24.23 8.30 -8.46
CA MET A 135 -22.98 8.94 -8.83
C MET A 135 -23.12 9.76 -10.12
N THR A 136 -22.22 10.72 -10.31
CA THR A 136 -22.04 11.35 -11.64
C THR A 136 -21.17 10.46 -12.54
N VAL A 137 -21.22 10.69 -13.85
CA VAL A 137 -20.35 9.99 -14.82
C VAL A 137 -18.88 10.07 -14.42
N SER A 138 -18.42 11.25 -14.01
CA SER A 138 -17.04 11.48 -13.60
C SER A 138 -16.68 10.70 -12.34
N GLN A 139 -17.59 10.61 -11.37
CA GLN A 139 -17.40 9.82 -10.16
C GLN A 139 -17.31 8.32 -10.49
N GLY A 140 -18.23 7.79 -11.30
CA GLY A 140 -18.19 6.39 -11.73
C GLY A 140 -16.88 6.03 -12.46
N LYS A 141 -16.40 6.91 -13.35
CA LYS A 141 -15.10 6.74 -14.03
C LYS A 141 -13.92 6.71 -13.05
N ILE A 142 -13.87 7.65 -12.10
CA ILE A 142 -12.82 7.69 -11.10
C ILE A 142 -12.86 6.43 -10.24
N LEU A 143 -14.05 6.00 -9.81
CA LEU A 143 -14.21 4.80 -8.99
C LEU A 143 -13.65 3.55 -9.69
N ILE A 144 -13.95 3.34 -10.97
CA ILE A 144 -13.38 2.23 -11.75
C ILE A 144 -11.85 2.26 -11.71
N LYS A 145 -11.25 3.45 -11.95
CA LYS A 145 -9.79 3.63 -11.89
C LYS A 145 -9.23 3.30 -10.49
N LEU A 146 -9.90 3.72 -9.42
CA LEU A 146 -9.44 3.45 -8.05
C LEU A 146 -9.52 1.97 -7.68
N VAL A 147 -10.59 1.29 -8.09
CA VAL A 147 -10.74 -0.16 -7.87
C VAL A 147 -9.64 -0.90 -8.62
N ASP A 148 -9.43 -0.58 -9.90
CA ASP A 148 -8.37 -1.23 -10.68
C ASP A 148 -6.99 -1.03 -10.04
N ARG A 149 -6.70 0.21 -9.62
CA ARG A 149 -5.47 0.59 -8.90
C ARG A 149 -5.28 -0.20 -7.59
N GLN A 150 -6.29 -0.24 -6.73
CA GLN A 150 -6.15 -0.81 -5.37
C GLN A 150 -6.16 -2.34 -5.36
N THR A 151 -6.72 -2.96 -6.39
CA THR A 151 -6.85 -4.43 -6.48
C THR A 151 -5.72 -5.04 -7.29
N GLY A 152 -4.77 -4.24 -7.78
CA GLY A 152 -3.58 -4.71 -8.47
C GLY A 152 -2.86 -5.75 -7.62
N HIS A 153 -2.47 -6.86 -8.25
CA HIS A 153 -1.63 -7.93 -7.69
C HIS A 153 -2.35 -9.00 -6.84
N SER A 154 -3.13 -9.88 -7.49
CA SER A 154 -3.43 -11.21 -6.95
C SER A 154 -2.62 -12.28 -7.68
N SER A 155 -2.15 -13.28 -6.94
CA SER A 155 -1.46 -14.45 -7.51
C SER A 155 -2.45 -15.50 -8.06
N PHE A 156 -3.74 -15.40 -7.70
CA PHE A 156 -4.75 -16.37 -8.10
C PHE A 156 -5.40 -16.00 -9.45
N GLU A 157 -5.45 -16.97 -10.37
CA GLU A 157 -6.03 -16.77 -11.71
C GLU A 157 -7.53 -16.45 -11.67
N MET A 158 -8.28 -17.13 -10.80
CA MET A 158 -9.73 -16.86 -10.62
C MET A 158 -10.02 -15.42 -10.17
N VAL A 159 -9.14 -14.84 -9.35
CA VAL A 159 -9.27 -13.44 -8.93
C VAL A 159 -8.98 -12.50 -10.10
N LYS A 160 -8.00 -12.81 -10.94
CA LYS A 160 -7.71 -12.04 -12.15
C LYS A 160 -8.87 -12.07 -13.15
N GLU A 161 -9.47 -13.24 -13.36
CA GLU A 161 -10.65 -13.40 -14.24
C GLU A 161 -11.85 -12.62 -13.71
N MET A 162 -12.16 -12.78 -12.41
CA MET A 162 -13.23 -12.04 -11.73
C MET A 162 -13.04 -10.53 -11.88
N LYS A 163 -11.82 -10.01 -11.71
CA LYS A 163 -11.52 -8.58 -11.91
C LYS A 163 -11.85 -8.11 -13.32
N GLY A 164 -11.46 -8.87 -14.34
CA GLY A 164 -11.77 -8.56 -15.74
C GLY A 164 -13.29 -8.50 -15.98
N GLY A 165 -14.03 -9.49 -15.46
CA GLY A 165 -15.48 -9.55 -15.53
C GLY A 165 -16.16 -8.38 -14.79
N LEU A 166 -15.67 -8.03 -13.60
CA LEU A 166 -16.17 -6.89 -12.82
C LEU A 166 -15.92 -5.55 -13.52
N THR A 167 -14.72 -5.32 -14.04
CA THR A 167 -14.40 -4.10 -14.79
C THR A 167 -15.32 -3.94 -16.00
N ALA A 168 -15.50 -5.01 -16.79
CA ALA A 168 -16.43 -5.00 -17.92
C ALA A 168 -17.87 -4.70 -17.48
N PHE A 169 -18.33 -5.36 -16.40
CA PHE A 169 -19.63 -5.12 -15.79
C PHE A 169 -19.83 -3.65 -15.38
N PHE A 170 -18.83 -3.03 -14.76
CA PHE A 170 -18.90 -1.62 -14.37
C PHE A 170 -18.97 -0.70 -15.57
N TYR A 171 -18.14 -0.90 -16.59
CA TYR A 171 -18.20 -0.11 -17.82
C TYR A 171 -19.59 -0.20 -18.48
N GLN A 172 -20.17 -1.40 -18.53
CA GLN A 172 -21.52 -1.61 -19.04
C GLN A 172 -22.59 -0.94 -18.17
N GLY A 173 -22.48 -1.04 -16.84
CA GLY A 173 -23.41 -0.43 -15.89
C GLY A 173 -23.41 1.09 -15.99
N VAL A 174 -22.22 1.70 -15.97
CA VAL A 174 -22.04 3.15 -16.19
C VAL A 174 -22.58 3.52 -17.58
N ALA A 175 -22.32 2.72 -18.63
CA ALA A 175 -22.83 3.00 -19.98
C ALA A 175 -24.36 3.03 -20.06
N ARG A 176 -25.01 2.10 -19.34
CA ARG A 176 -26.47 2.03 -19.29
C ARG A 176 -27.09 3.19 -18.51
N VAL A 177 -26.45 3.65 -17.43
CA VAL A 177 -26.97 4.73 -16.58
C VAL A 177 -26.69 6.11 -17.18
N PHE A 178 -25.58 6.29 -17.90
CA PHE A 178 -25.11 7.61 -18.33
C PHE A 178 -25.05 7.82 -19.86
N GLY A 179 -25.41 6.82 -20.67
CA GLY A 179 -25.48 6.92 -22.13
C GLY A 179 -24.12 6.87 -22.85
N HIS A 180 -24.08 7.15 -24.16
CA HIS A 180 -22.89 6.93 -25.01
C HIS A 180 -21.65 7.79 -24.70
N ASN A 181 -21.70 8.77 -23.79
CA ASN A 181 -20.59 9.69 -23.49
C ASN A 181 -19.52 9.14 -22.51
N LEU A 182 -19.44 7.82 -22.34
CA LEU A 182 -18.49 7.20 -21.42
C LEU A 182 -17.05 7.14 -21.88
N LYS A 183 -16.75 7.30 -23.17
CA LYS A 183 -15.36 7.26 -23.65
C LYS A 183 -14.61 8.49 -23.16
N SER A 184 -13.96 8.39 -22.00
CA SER A 184 -12.78 9.20 -21.71
C SER A 184 -11.64 8.25 -21.42
N THR A 185 -10.60 8.34 -22.25
CA THR A 185 -9.34 7.62 -22.13
C THR A 185 -8.63 7.99 -20.83
N TYR A 186 -7.72 7.12 -20.38
CA TYR A 186 -6.71 7.47 -19.36
C TYR A 186 -5.98 8.75 -19.78
N ASP A 187 -5.92 9.74 -18.89
CA ASP A 187 -5.18 10.99 -19.12
C ASP A 187 -4.08 11.05 -18.05
N PRO A 188 -2.81 10.81 -18.41
CA PRO A 188 -1.69 10.81 -17.47
C PRO A 188 -1.60 12.09 -16.63
N LYS A 189 -2.08 13.24 -17.14
CA LYS A 189 -2.09 14.51 -16.41
C LYS A 189 -3.19 14.55 -15.36
N GLN A 190 -4.39 14.09 -15.68
CA GLN A 190 -5.52 14.06 -14.74
C GLN A 190 -5.38 12.93 -13.72
N ASP A 191 -4.89 11.77 -14.16
CA ASP A 191 -4.75 10.59 -13.31
C ASP A 191 -3.58 10.75 -12.31
N PHE A 192 -2.54 11.52 -12.65
CA PHE A 192 -1.53 11.97 -11.68
C PHE A 192 -2.12 12.88 -10.59
N GLU A 193 -3.08 13.74 -10.91
CA GLU A 193 -3.75 14.55 -9.88
C GLU A 193 -4.59 13.69 -8.93
N ILE A 194 -5.25 12.66 -9.44
CA ILE A 194 -5.98 11.69 -8.62
C ILE A 194 -5.04 11.02 -7.61
N GLU A 195 -3.88 10.55 -8.05
CA GLU A 195 -2.87 9.95 -7.15
C GLU A 195 -2.38 10.93 -6.09
N ASN A 196 -2.11 12.18 -6.45
CA ASN A 196 -1.69 13.20 -5.49
C ASN A 196 -2.78 13.51 -4.45
N ILE A 197 -4.04 13.52 -4.87
CA ILE A 197 -5.18 13.71 -3.97
C ILE A 197 -5.26 12.54 -2.97
N ILE A 198 -5.15 11.30 -3.43
CA ILE A 198 -5.18 10.10 -2.59
C ILE A 198 -4.02 10.10 -1.61
N ARG A 199 -2.79 10.29 -2.09
CA ARG A 199 -1.59 10.35 -1.23
C ARG A 199 -1.69 11.47 -0.21
N GLY A 200 -2.23 12.63 -0.60
CA GLY A 200 -2.49 13.74 0.33
C GLY A 200 -3.53 13.39 1.39
N PHE A 201 -4.59 12.69 1.02
CA PHE A 201 -5.61 12.21 1.94
C PHE A 201 -5.07 11.15 2.92
N GLU A 202 -4.35 10.14 2.42
CA GLU A 202 -3.72 9.09 3.24
C GLU A 202 -2.75 9.69 4.25
N LYS A 203 -1.94 10.68 3.84
CA LYS A 203 -1.06 11.43 4.76
C LYS A 203 -1.84 12.12 5.87
N SER A 204 -2.92 12.83 5.51
CA SER A 204 -3.77 13.50 6.50
C SER A 204 -4.41 12.52 7.47
N ARG A 205 -4.83 11.33 6.99
CA ARG A 205 -5.43 10.29 7.82
C ARG A 205 -4.41 9.63 8.75
N ASN A 206 -3.22 9.31 8.23
CA ASN A 206 -2.15 8.68 9.00
C ASN A 206 -1.62 9.62 10.10
N ALA A 207 -1.55 10.92 9.82
CA ALA A 207 -1.22 11.94 10.83
C ALA A 207 -2.26 12.06 11.96
N GLN A 208 -3.48 11.55 11.76
CA GLN A 208 -4.57 11.57 12.74
C GLN A 208 -4.71 10.25 13.54
N GLY A 209 -3.87 9.23 13.26
CA GLY A 209 -3.83 8.00 14.06
C GLY A 209 -5.02 7.04 13.90
N ILE A 210 -5.79 7.14 12.81
CA ILE A 210 -6.98 6.31 12.58
C ILE A 210 -6.60 5.08 11.74
N TYR A 211 -6.56 3.90 12.39
CA TYR A 211 -6.40 2.58 11.76
C TYR A 211 -7.76 1.95 11.40
#